data_AF-A0A965ZKD4-F1
#
_entry.id   AF-A0A965ZKD4-F1
#
_cell.length_a   1.000
_cell.length_b   1.000
_cell.length_c   1.000
_cell.angle_alpha   90.00
_cell.angle_beta   90.00
_cell.angle_gamma   90.00
#
_symmetry.space_group_name_H-M   'P 1'
#
loop_
_entity.id
_entity.type
_entity.pdbx_description
1 polymer ?
#
loop_
_entity_poly.entity_id
_entity_poly.type
_entity_poly.pdbx_seq_one_letter_code
_entity_poly.pdbx_strand_id
1 'polypeptide(L)'
;MHKCLWPALAGLFLSAAAIATAEPDFSAFSRDDALAYSQAVIGNSLENVELVTSEGLPVSLADYRGKPLVISMIFTSCHHICPTTTQHLDQVVKKARDALDEDSFRVVTVGFDTPNDHPQRMASFRDSNGVTDTRWDFLSADEENIRSLTRQLGFIYMPSPRGFDHLIQSSIIDAQGKVYRQVYGITFPTPKLIEPLKQLVFGEPASPSTLDYLENRIRLFCTVYDPATDSYHIDISVFIGTFVGLIVSIIFARALIIEWRRSIKANR
;
A
#
# COMPACT_ATOMS: atom_id res chain seq x y z
N MET A 1 68.31 27.10 -7.31
CA MET A 1 67.65 25.83 -6.99
C MET A 1 66.32 26.16 -6.31
N HIS A 2 65.25 25.91 -7.06
CA HIS A 2 63.81 25.85 -6.80
C HIS A 2 63.20 26.48 -5.53
N LYS A 3 62.50 27.60 -5.73
CA LYS A 3 61.41 28.10 -4.88
C LYS A 3 60.15 27.27 -5.19
N CYS A 4 59.63 26.54 -4.21
CA CYS A 4 58.34 25.85 -4.30
C CYS A 4 57.24 26.78 -3.76
N LEU A 5 56.50 27.40 -4.67
CA LEU A 5 55.26 28.14 -4.39
C LEU A 5 54.10 27.14 -4.44
N TRP A 6 53.52 26.86 -3.27
CA TRP A 6 52.28 26.09 -3.14
C TRP A 6 51.10 27.03 -3.47
N PRO A 7 50.24 26.73 -4.46
CA PRO A 7 49.03 27.52 -4.66
C PRO A 7 48.00 27.13 -3.60
N ALA A 8 47.55 28.11 -2.82
CA ALA A 8 46.42 27.98 -1.93
C ALA A 8 45.15 27.66 -2.75
N LEU A 9 44.62 26.46 -2.58
CA LEU A 9 43.32 26.05 -3.09
C LEU A 9 42.24 26.88 -2.39
N ALA A 10 41.66 27.83 -3.12
CA ALA A 10 40.44 28.52 -2.72
C ALA A 10 39.31 27.49 -2.62
N GLY A 11 38.89 27.19 -1.39
CA GLY A 11 37.72 26.37 -1.11
C GLY A 11 36.47 27.06 -1.65
N LEU A 12 35.89 26.51 -2.71
CA LEU A 12 34.53 26.83 -3.14
C LEU A 12 33.58 26.26 -2.06
N PHE A 13 33.17 27.11 -1.12
CA PHE A 13 32.02 26.81 -0.27
C PHE A 13 30.77 26.80 -1.17
N LEU A 14 30.37 25.61 -1.61
CA LEU A 14 29.05 25.39 -2.20
C LEU A 14 28.03 25.62 -1.08
N SER A 15 27.46 26.82 -1.03
CA SER A 15 26.35 27.12 -0.15
C SER A 15 25.19 26.23 -0.54
N ALA A 16 24.82 25.29 0.33
CA ALA A 16 23.63 24.48 0.19
C ALA A 16 22.42 25.43 0.28
N ALA A 17 21.87 25.80 -0.87
CA ALA A 17 20.59 26.49 -0.93
C ALA A 17 19.54 25.54 -0.37
N ALA A 18 19.07 25.83 0.84
CA ALA A 18 17.88 25.22 1.40
C ALA A 18 16.73 25.50 0.43
N ILE A 19 16.24 24.47 -0.24
CA ILE A 19 15.00 24.53 -1.01
C ILE A 19 13.89 24.69 0.01
N ALA A 20 13.47 25.93 0.26
CA ALA A 20 12.25 26.22 0.96
C ALA A 20 11.10 25.65 0.12
N THR A 21 10.47 24.58 0.59
CA THR A 21 9.23 24.07 0.02
C THR A 21 8.15 25.11 0.28
N ALA A 22 7.85 25.95 -0.71
CA ALA A 22 6.66 26.80 -0.66
C ALA A 22 5.45 25.87 -0.46
N GLU A 23 4.65 26.11 0.57
CA GLU A 23 3.39 25.39 0.72
C GLU A 23 2.52 25.69 -0.52
N PRO A 24 1.87 24.67 -1.11
CA PRO A 24 1.07 24.89 -2.30
C PRO A 24 -0.07 25.87 -2.01
N ASP A 25 -0.27 26.84 -2.90
CA ASP A 25 -1.41 27.76 -2.83
C ASP A 25 -2.68 27.03 -3.28
N PHE A 26 -3.56 26.70 -2.33
CA PHE A 26 -4.84 26.03 -2.57
C PHE A 26 -6.02 27.00 -2.71
N SER A 27 -5.80 28.23 -3.16
CA SER A 27 -6.88 29.21 -3.35
C SER A 27 -7.95 28.78 -4.39
N ALA A 28 -7.64 27.81 -5.27
CA ALA A 28 -8.60 27.14 -6.15
C ALA A 28 -8.26 25.65 -6.32
N PHE A 29 -9.27 24.77 -6.35
CA PHE A 29 -9.06 23.33 -6.57
C PHE A 29 -8.60 23.06 -8.00
N SER A 30 -7.34 22.66 -8.14
CA SER A 30 -6.76 22.12 -9.36
C SER A 30 -6.52 20.64 -9.19
N ARG A 31 -7.10 19.84 -10.10
CA ARG A 31 -7.00 18.38 -10.06
C ARG A 31 -5.55 17.91 -10.23
N ASP A 32 -4.80 18.57 -11.10
CA ASP A 32 -3.41 18.21 -11.42
C ASP A 32 -2.48 18.54 -10.25
N ASP A 33 -2.67 19.69 -9.61
CA ASP A 33 -1.90 20.08 -8.42
C ASP A 33 -2.22 19.16 -7.23
N ALA A 34 -3.49 18.81 -7.05
CA ALA A 34 -3.89 17.86 -6.03
C ALA A 34 -3.28 16.47 -6.26
N LEU A 35 -3.16 16.05 -7.53
CA LEU A 35 -2.53 14.78 -7.88
C LEU A 35 -1.03 14.82 -7.63
N ALA A 36 -0.36 15.90 -8.03
CA ALA A 36 1.06 16.09 -7.80
C ALA A 36 1.39 16.11 -6.30
N TYR A 37 0.59 16.79 -5.49
CA TYR A 37 0.74 16.82 -4.03
C TYR A 37 0.55 15.44 -3.40
N SER A 38 -0.49 14.70 -3.81
CA SER A 38 -0.77 13.33 -3.36
C SER A 38 0.37 12.36 -3.72
N GLN A 39 0.99 12.52 -4.89
CA GLN A 39 2.10 11.68 -5.31
C GLN A 39 3.43 12.05 -4.63
N ALA A 40 3.63 13.32 -4.30
CA ALA A 40 4.86 13.80 -3.66
C ALA A 40 5.10 13.21 -2.27
N VAL A 41 4.06 12.74 -1.58
CA VAL A 41 4.18 12.10 -0.26
C VAL A 41 4.52 10.61 -0.34
N ILE A 42 4.52 10.00 -1.53
CA ILE A 42 4.88 8.58 -1.68
C ILE A 42 6.32 8.38 -1.22
N GLY A 43 6.50 7.50 -0.25
CA GLY A 43 7.76 7.23 0.40
C GLY A 43 7.97 7.99 1.71
N ASN A 44 7.09 8.92 2.09
CA ASN A 44 7.17 9.56 3.39
C ASN A 44 6.58 8.66 4.48
N SER A 45 7.13 8.75 5.69
CA SER A 45 6.61 8.04 6.86
C SER A 45 5.49 8.85 7.49
N LEU A 46 4.41 8.16 7.85
CA LEU A 46 3.32 8.75 8.61
C LEU A 46 3.73 8.89 10.07
N GLU A 47 3.61 10.11 10.57
CA GLU A 47 3.66 10.44 11.99
C GLU A 47 2.41 9.93 12.69
N ASN A 48 2.48 9.90 14.01
CA ASN A 48 1.37 9.44 14.81
C ASN A 48 0.25 10.49 14.88
N VAL A 49 -0.99 10.04 14.77
CA VAL A 49 -2.20 10.86 14.96
C VAL A 49 -3.18 10.10 15.83
N GLU A 50 -3.90 10.82 16.69
CA GLU A 50 -4.94 10.25 17.53
C GLU A 50 -6.27 10.28 16.80
N LEU A 51 -6.96 9.15 16.83
CA LEU A 51 -8.22 8.90 16.14
C LEU A 51 -9.21 8.27 17.14
N VAL A 52 -10.47 8.19 16.76
CA VAL A 52 -11.52 7.61 17.58
C VAL A 52 -12.35 6.65 16.73
N THR A 53 -12.52 5.41 17.20
CA THR A 53 -13.32 4.39 16.50
C THR A 53 -14.80 4.73 16.50
N SER A 54 -15.59 4.03 15.70
CA SER A 54 -17.06 4.10 15.67
C SER A 54 -17.71 3.83 17.03
N GLU A 55 -17.03 3.10 17.91
CA GLU A 55 -17.47 2.77 19.28
C GLU A 55 -17.06 3.84 20.30
N GLY A 56 -16.36 4.89 19.88
CA GLY A 56 -15.89 5.97 20.75
C GLY A 56 -14.59 5.65 21.49
N LEU A 57 -13.85 4.61 21.07
CA LEU A 57 -12.58 4.25 21.69
C LEU A 57 -11.44 5.06 21.05
N PRO A 58 -10.53 5.66 21.86
CA PRO A 58 -9.34 6.30 21.31
C PRO A 58 -8.41 5.23 20.74
N VAL A 59 -7.88 5.48 19.54
CA VAL A 59 -6.90 4.64 18.86
C VAL A 59 -5.86 5.52 18.19
N SER A 60 -4.65 5.02 18.12
CA SER A 60 -3.52 5.73 17.54
C SER A 60 -3.21 5.18 16.15
N LEU A 61 -2.77 6.02 15.21
CA LEU A 61 -2.36 5.51 13.89
C LEU A 61 -1.17 4.52 14.00
N ALA A 62 -0.34 4.67 15.02
CA ALA A 62 0.72 3.73 15.36
C ALA A 62 0.20 2.31 15.69
N ASP A 63 -1.04 2.16 16.17
CA ASP A 63 -1.63 0.85 16.50
C ASP A 63 -1.86 -0.03 15.27
N TYR A 64 -1.88 0.57 14.07
CA TYR A 64 -2.04 -0.12 12.80
C TYR A 64 -0.72 -0.55 12.15
N ARG A 65 0.42 -0.31 12.82
CA ARG A 65 1.75 -0.74 12.33
C ARG A 65 1.91 -2.26 12.40
N GLY A 66 2.93 -2.77 11.72
CA GLY A 66 3.26 -4.20 11.64
C GLY A 66 2.54 -4.96 10.53
N LYS A 67 1.50 -4.38 9.93
CA LYS A 67 0.83 -4.91 8.73
C LYS A 67 0.57 -3.78 7.74
N PRO A 68 0.45 -4.07 6.43
CA PRO A 68 -0.02 -3.09 5.47
C PRO A 68 -1.37 -2.52 5.87
N LEU A 69 -1.58 -1.22 5.60
CA LEU A 69 -2.77 -0.49 5.95
C LEU A 69 -3.32 0.24 4.73
N VAL A 70 -4.62 0.10 4.47
CA VAL A 70 -5.33 0.88 3.46
C VAL A 70 -6.12 1.98 4.18
N ILE A 71 -5.85 3.24 3.86
CA ILE A 71 -6.55 4.41 4.40
C ILE A 71 -7.45 5.00 3.32
N SER A 72 -8.74 5.13 3.59
CA SER A 72 -9.71 5.75 2.69
C SER A 72 -10.31 7.01 3.34
N MET A 73 -10.18 8.16 2.68
CA MET A 73 -10.70 9.43 3.18
C MET A 73 -12.12 9.67 2.66
N ILE A 74 -13.09 9.86 3.56
CA ILE A 74 -14.49 10.16 3.20
C ILE A 74 -15.03 11.30 4.06
N PHE A 75 -16.23 11.76 3.73
CA PHE A 75 -17.02 12.59 4.62
C PHE A 75 -18.47 12.10 4.60
N THR A 76 -19.10 11.96 5.77
CA THR A 76 -20.37 11.21 5.88
C THR A 76 -21.57 11.95 5.30
N SER A 77 -21.46 13.25 5.05
CA SER A 77 -22.50 14.07 4.39
C SER A 77 -22.50 13.94 2.85
N CYS A 78 -21.59 13.14 2.29
CA CYS A 78 -21.50 12.77 0.89
C CYS A 78 -22.46 11.63 0.52
N HIS A 79 -23.52 11.91 -0.24
CA HIS A 79 -24.62 10.94 -0.46
C HIS A 79 -24.46 10.02 -1.68
N HIS A 80 -23.50 10.27 -2.56
CA HIS A 80 -23.37 9.53 -3.82
C HIS A 80 -21.98 8.92 -4.01
N ILE A 81 -20.95 9.77 -4.07
CA ILE A 81 -19.60 9.34 -4.42
C ILE A 81 -19.00 8.45 -3.33
N CYS A 82 -19.07 8.89 -2.07
CA CYS A 82 -18.42 8.23 -0.95
C CYS A 82 -19.05 6.84 -0.66
N PRO A 83 -20.39 6.68 -0.65
CA PRO A 83 -21.02 5.36 -0.60
C PRO A 83 -20.56 4.43 -1.73
N THR A 84 -20.54 4.93 -2.97
CA THR A 84 -20.13 4.13 -4.14
C THR A 84 -18.67 3.68 -4.03
N THR A 85 -17.78 4.57 -3.60
CA THR A 85 -16.35 4.25 -3.42
C THR A 85 -16.13 3.28 -2.26
N THR A 86 -16.83 3.44 -1.14
CA THR A 86 -16.73 2.52 0.00
C THR A 86 -17.22 1.12 -0.37
N GLN A 87 -18.34 1.00 -1.09
CA GLN A 87 -18.86 -0.28 -1.57
C GLN A 87 -17.93 -0.94 -2.59
N HIS A 88 -17.35 -0.16 -3.51
CA HIS A 88 -16.34 -0.67 -4.44
C HIS A 88 -15.09 -1.15 -3.70
N LEU A 89 -14.61 -0.38 -2.74
CA LEU A 89 -13.46 -0.76 -1.91
C LEU A 89 -13.74 -2.06 -1.13
N ASP A 90 -14.95 -2.24 -0.59
CA ASP A 90 -15.37 -3.50 0.07
C ASP A 90 -15.33 -4.71 -0.85
N GLN A 91 -15.79 -4.57 -2.09
CA GLN A 91 -15.69 -5.64 -3.08
C GLN A 91 -14.23 -6.01 -3.37
N VAL A 92 -13.36 -5.02 -3.53
CA VAL A 92 -11.93 -5.26 -3.79
C VAL A 92 -11.22 -5.82 -2.55
N VAL A 93 -11.55 -5.34 -1.35
CA VAL A 93 -11.00 -5.83 -0.07
C VAL A 93 -11.36 -7.29 0.11
N LYS A 94 -12.61 -7.71 -0.13
CA LYS A 94 -13.01 -9.13 -0.07
C LYS A 94 -12.15 -10.01 -0.99
N LYS A 95 -11.96 -9.59 -2.24
CA LYS A 95 -11.07 -10.29 -3.19
C LYS A 95 -9.61 -10.31 -2.73
N ALA A 96 -9.15 -9.24 -2.10
CA ALA A 96 -7.80 -9.15 -1.54
C ALA A 96 -7.62 -10.12 -0.37
N ARG A 97 -8.60 -10.21 0.53
CA ARG A 97 -8.62 -11.13 1.66
C ARG A 97 -8.59 -12.59 1.18
N ASP A 98 -9.40 -12.91 0.16
CA ASP A 98 -9.39 -14.24 -0.48
C ASP A 98 -8.03 -14.60 -1.07
N ALA A 99 -7.31 -13.63 -1.64
CA ALA A 99 -6.03 -13.84 -2.29
C ALA A 99 -4.81 -13.79 -1.33
N LEU A 100 -4.92 -13.11 -0.19
CA LEU A 100 -3.79 -12.77 0.68
C LEU A 100 -3.86 -13.37 2.09
N ASP A 101 -4.98 -13.96 2.48
CA ASP A 101 -5.41 -14.25 3.86
C ASP A 101 -6.14 -13.06 4.50
N GLU A 102 -7.12 -13.37 5.36
CA GLU A 102 -7.93 -12.36 6.03
C GLU A 102 -7.11 -11.44 6.94
N ASP A 103 -6.05 -11.95 7.55
CA ASP A 103 -5.23 -11.22 8.52
C ASP A 103 -4.03 -10.49 7.90
N SER A 104 -3.91 -10.48 6.58
CA SER A 104 -2.72 -9.96 5.88
C SER A 104 -2.56 -8.44 5.91
N PHE A 105 -3.64 -7.67 6.01
CA PHE A 105 -3.62 -6.19 6.07
C PHE A 105 -4.75 -5.60 6.94
N ARG A 106 -4.77 -4.29 7.15
CA ARG A 106 -5.87 -3.56 7.81
C ARG A 106 -6.47 -2.52 6.87
N VAL A 107 -7.73 -2.16 7.09
CA VAL A 107 -8.38 -1.07 6.35
C VAL A 107 -8.92 -0.09 7.37
N VAL A 108 -8.78 1.20 7.08
CA VAL A 108 -9.42 2.26 7.87
C VAL A 108 -10.08 3.25 6.93
N THR A 109 -11.29 3.67 7.29
CA THR A 109 -11.98 4.78 6.63
C THR A 109 -12.05 5.93 7.61
N VAL A 110 -11.49 7.08 7.23
CA VAL A 110 -11.40 8.26 8.10
C VAL A 110 -12.32 9.35 7.57
N GLY A 111 -13.21 9.84 8.44
CA GLY A 111 -14.06 11.00 8.18
C GLY A 111 -13.30 12.31 8.32
N PHE A 112 -13.27 13.16 7.30
CA PHE A 112 -12.54 14.43 7.34
C PHE A 112 -13.43 15.67 7.57
N ASP A 113 -14.75 15.52 7.60
CA ASP A 113 -15.69 16.59 7.94
C ASP A 113 -15.89 16.64 9.46
N THR A 114 -14.84 17.03 10.20
CA THR A 114 -14.75 16.96 11.68
C THR A 114 -16.02 17.39 12.45
N PRO A 115 -16.74 18.48 12.08
CA PRO A 115 -17.97 18.85 12.80
C PRO A 115 -19.09 17.81 12.68
N ASN A 116 -19.11 17.03 11.59
CA ASN A 116 -20.16 16.09 11.25
C ASN A 116 -19.71 14.62 11.39
N ASP A 117 -18.44 14.31 11.20
CA ASP A 117 -17.92 12.94 11.14
C ASP A 117 -17.49 12.44 12.52
N HIS A 118 -18.40 12.43 13.48
CA HIS A 118 -18.19 11.85 14.81
C HIS A 118 -18.44 10.34 14.83
N PRO A 119 -17.99 9.60 15.88
CA PRO A 119 -18.05 8.13 15.94
C PRO A 119 -19.38 7.50 15.49
N GLN A 120 -20.51 8.04 15.95
CA GLN A 120 -21.84 7.51 15.65
C GLN A 120 -22.21 7.67 14.16
N ARG A 121 -21.76 8.74 13.51
CA ARG A 121 -21.98 8.95 12.07
C ARG A 121 -21.06 8.08 11.23
N MET A 122 -19.82 7.89 11.66
CA MET A 122 -18.91 6.92 11.04
C MET A 122 -19.45 5.49 11.14
N ALA A 123 -20.01 5.10 12.29
CA ALA A 123 -20.71 3.82 12.47
C ALA A 123 -21.91 3.67 11.54
N SER A 124 -22.77 4.69 11.49
CA SER A 124 -23.95 4.71 10.61
C SER A 124 -23.56 4.62 9.13
N PHE A 125 -22.47 5.29 8.74
CA PHE A 125 -21.94 5.25 7.39
C PHE A 125 -21.40 3.84 7.04
N ARG A 126 -20.66 3.18 7.94
CA ARG A 126 -20.25 1.77 7.77
C ARG A 126 -21.45 0.87 7.53
N ASP A 127 -22.43 0.93 8.43
CA ASP A 127 -23.57 0.00 8.45
C ASP A 127 -24.48 0.22 7.22
N SER A 128 -24.74 1.47 6.85
CA SER A 128 -25.55 1.80 5.65
C SER A 128 -24.90 1.39 4.34
N ASN A 129 -23.57 1.25 4.32
CA ASN A 129 -22.81 0.77 3.17
C ASN A 129 -22.53 -0.74 3.21
N GLY A 130 -23.01 -1.46 4.23
CA GLY A 130 -22.92 -2.93 4.30
C GLY A 130 -21.52 -3.47 4.55
N VAL A 131 -20.61 -2.65 5.09
CA VAL A 131 -19.25 -3.10 5.41
C VAL A 131 -19.30 -3.93 6.70
N THR A 132 -18.91 -5.21 6.57
CA THR A 132 -18.99 -6.22 7.64
C THR A 132 -17.63 -6.77 8.05
N ASP A 133 -16.54 -6.34 7.40
CA ASP A 133 -15.18 -6.74 7.74
C ASP A 133 -14.79 -6.17 9.11
N THR A 134 -14.56 -7.05 10.09
CA THR A 134 -14.16 -6.68 11.45
C THR A 134 -12.73 -6.14 11.53
N ARG A 135 -11.95 -6.23 10.45
CA ARG A 135 -10.58 -5.69 10.33
C ARG A 135 -10.58 -4.34 9.60
N TRP A 136 -11.76 -3.78 9.34
CA TRP A 136 -11.97 -2.47 8.75
C TRP A 136 -12.61 -1.50 9.74
N ASP A 137 -11.80 -0.56 10.24
CA ASP A 137 -12.27 0.43 11.21
C ASP A 137 -12.76 1.71 10.55
N PHE A 138 -13.82 2.30 11.09
CA PHE A 138 -14.35 3.59 10.66
C PHE A 138 -14.03 4.61 11.75
N LEU A 139 -13.22 5.60 11.41
CA LEU A 139 -12.52 6.46 12.36
C LEU A 139 -12.92 7.92 12.19
N SER A 140 -13.01 8.61 13.31
CA SER A 140 -13.20 10.06 13.42
C SER A 140 -11.99 10.68 14.11
N ALA A 141 -11.77 11.98 13.93
CA ALA A 141 -10.74 12.71 14.66
C ALA A 141 -11.09 14.20 14.74
N ASP A 142 -10.40 14.91 15.64
CA ASP A 142 -10.49 16.37 15.70
C ASP A 142 -9.80 17.04 14.49
N GLU A 143 -9.98 18.35 14.37
CA GLU A 143 -9.52 19.11 13.22
C GLU A 143 -7.99 19.13 13.10
N GLU A 144 -7.28 19.11 14.23
CA GLU A 144 -5.82 19.10 14.25
C GLU A 144 -5.27 17.79 13.71
N ASN A 145 -5.81 16.66 14.19
CA ASN A 145 -5.45 15.32 13.74
C ASN A 145 -5.85 15.08 12.28
N ILE A 146 -7.03 15.54 11.83
CA ILE A 146 -7.41 15.47 10.41
C ILE A 146 -6.48 16.31 9.53
N ARG A 147 -6.14 17.54 9.95
CA ARG A 147 -5.20 18.40 9.21
C ARG A 147 -3.80 17.78 9.13
N SER A 148 -3.34 17.15 10.21
CA SER A 148 -2.08 16.42 10.23
C SER A 148 -2.11 15.24 9.28
N LEU A 149 -3.11 14.37 9.39
CA LEU A 149 -3.25 13.17 8.57
C LEU A 149 -3.38 13.50 7.07
N THR A 150 -4.21 14.48 6.73
CA THR A 150 -4.44 14.88 5.33
C THR A 150 -3.17 15.43 4.68
N ARG A 151 -2.37 16.24 5.40
CA ARG A 151 -1.04 16.69 4.94
C ARG A 151 -0.11 15.51 4.67
N GLN A 152 -0.02 14.55 5.59
CA GLN A 152 0.87 13.40 5.45
C GLN A 152 0.45 12.46 4.32
N LEU A 153 -0.85 12.36 4.02
CA LEU A 153 -1.40 11.58 2.92
C LEU A 153 -1.44 12.34 1.58
N GLY A 154 -0.99 13.60 1.56
CA GLY A 154 -1.09 14.46 0.39
C GLY A 154 -2.54 14.64 -0.07
N PHE A 155 -3.49 14.65 0.87
CA PHE A 155 -4.92 14.80 0.61
C PHE A 155 -5.32 16.27 0.71
N ILE A 156 -5.92 16.78 -0.37
CA ILE A 156 -6.46 18.14 -0.42
C ILE A 156 -7.97 18.07 -0.59
N TYR A 157 -8.66 18.87 0.20
CA TYR A 157 -10.09 19.07 0.12
C TYR A 157 -10.42 20.55 0.31
N MET A 158 -11.44 21.03 -0.39
CA MET A 158 -11.94 22.39 -0.29
C MET A 158 -13.46 22.40 -0.14
N PRO A 159 -14.02 23.29 0.70
CA PRO A 159 -15.47 23.47 0.76
C PRO A 159 -16.06 23.80 -0.62
N SER A 160 -17.19 23.19 -0.94
CA SER A 160 -17.95 23.46 -2.15
C SER A 160 -19.46 23.45 -1.85
N PRO A 161 -20.34 23.98 -2.73
CA PRO A 161 -21.78 24.01 -2.47
C PRO A 161 -22.43 22.64 -2.22
N ARG A 162 -21.75 21.54 -2.59
CA ARG A 162 -22.21 20.16 -2.42
C ARG A 162 -21.46 19.40 -1.32
N GLY A 163 -20.73 20.11 -0.44
CA GLY A 163 -19.89 19.53 0.59
C GLY A 163 -18.43 19.93 0.37
N PHE A 164 -17.64 19.01 -0.18
CA PHE A 164 -16.21 19.24 -0.44
C PHE A 164 -15.79 18.74 -1.82
N ASP A 165 -14.94 19.52 -2.48
CA ASP A 165 -14.21 19.11 -3.68
C ASP A 165 -12.86 18.55 -3.25
N HIS A 166 -12.61 17.28 -3.59
CA HIS A 166 -11.38 16.58 -3.26
C HIS A 166 -11.07 15.49 -4.29
N LEU A 167 -9.81 15.02 -4.31
CA LEU A 167 -9.49 13.79 -5.04
C LEU A 167 -10.03 12.59 -4.29
N ILE A 168 -10.68 11.69 -5.01
CA ILE A 168 -11.03 10.37 -4.45
C ILE A 168 -9.75 9.56 -4.43
N GLN A 169 -9.18 9.37 -3.24
CA GLN A 169 -7.95 8.63 -3.04
C GLN A 169 -8.08 7.63 -1.90
N SER A 170 -7.45 6.48 -2.06
CA SER A 170 -7.14 5.53 -0.99
C SER A 170 -5.62 5.34 -0.96
N SER A 171 -5.03 5.42 0.21
CA SER A 171 -3.59 5.35 0.42
C SER A 171 -3.22 3.97 0.97
N ILE A 172 -2.24 3.32 0.35
CA ILE A 172 -1.66 2.06 0.82
C ILE A 172 -0.39 2.41 1.57
N ILE A 173 -0.33 2.01 2.83
CA ILE A 173 0.75 2.25 3.77
C ILE A 173 1.42 0.90 4.08
N ASP A 174 2.75 0.86 4.11
CA ASP A 174 3.48 -0.35 4.49
C ASP A 174 3.41 -0.61 6.01
N ALA A 175 3.96 -1.75 6.43
CA ALA A 175 3.95 -2.17 7.84
C ALA A 175 4.73 -1.21 8.76
N GLN A 176 5.66 -0.42 8.22
CA GLN A 176 6.48 0.54 8.96
C GLN A 176 5.81 1.91 9.02
N GLY A 177 4.76 2.14 8.24
CA GLY A 177 4.01 3.39 8.21
C GLY A 177 4.36 4.31 7.08
N LYS A 178 5.04 3.84 6.04
CA LYS A 178 5.41 4.65 4.88
C LYS A 178 4.32 4.59 3.83
N VAL A 179 4.03 5.72 3.20
CA VAL A 179 3.10 5.79 2.06
C VAL A 179 3.71 5.01 0.89
N TYR A 180 3.13 3.85 0.58
CA TYR A 180 3.61 2.97 -0.49
C TYR A 180 3.01 3.31 -1.84
N ARG A 181 1.69 3.54 -1.88
CA ARG A 181 0.96 3.80 -3.13
C ARG A 181 -0.31 4.59 -2.89
N GLN A 182 -0.68 5.41 -3.87
CA GLN A 182 -1.99 6.06 -3.93
C GLN A 182 -2.86 5.42 -5.01
N VAL A 183 -4.12 5.16 -4.69
CA VAL A 183 -5.15 4.62 -5.58
C VAL A 183 -6.24 5.66 -5.75
N TYR A 184 -6.57 6.01 -7.00
CA TYR A 184 -7.50 7.09 -7.30
C TYR A 184 -8.75 6.62 -8.05
N GLY A 185 -9.87 7.33 -7.84
CA GLY A 185 -11.12 7.18 -8.58
C GLY A 185 -12.27 6.60 -7.77
N ILE A 186 -13.51 6.82 -8.25
CA ILE A 186 -14.73 6.29 -7.60
C ILE A 186 -14.68 4.76 -7.56
N THR A 187 -14.36 4.19 -8.71
CA THR A 187 -14.06 2.77 -8.94
C THR A 187 -12.69 2.67 -9.57
N PHE A 188 -11.98 1.59 -9.29
CA PHE A 188 -10.65 1.34 -9.84
C PHE A 188 -10.47 -0.15 -10.15
N PRO A 189 -9.59 -0.51 -11.12
CA PRO A 189 -9.28 -1.90 -11.38
C PRO A 189 -8.71 -2.59 -10.14
N THR A 190 -9.25 -3.76 -9.81
CA THR A 190 -8.84 -4.61 -8.67
C THR A 190 -7.31 -4.74 -8.50
N PRO A 191 -6.51 -4.93 -9.56
CA PRO A 191 -5.05 -5.05 -9.41
C PRO A 191 -4.37 -3.82 -8.81
N LYS A 192 -4.95 -2.62 -8.94
CA LYS A 192 -4.38 -1.39 -8.37
C LYS A 192 -4.29 -1.40 -6.85
N LEU A 193 -5.10 -2.21 -6.18
CA LEU A 193 -5.03 -2.41 -4.72
C LEU A 193 -4.33 -3.72 -4.38
N ILE A 194 -4.72 -4.82 -5.05
CA ILE A 194 -4.26 -6.16 -4.67
C ILE A 194 -2.77 -6.38 -4.99
N GLU A 195 -2.25 -5.88 -6.12
CA GLU A 195 -0.84 -6.08 -6.47
C GLU A 195 0.13 -5.37 -5.49
N PRO A 196 -0.07 -4.09 -5.13
CA PRO A 196 0.71 -3.47 -4.07
C PRO A 196 0.62 -4.20 -2.73
N LEU A 197 -0.57 -4.65 -2.34
CA LEU A 197 -0.74 -5.41 -1.10
C LEU A 197 0.00 -6.75 -1.16
N LYS A 198 -0.04 -7.48 -2.28
CA LYS A 198 0.77 -8.68 -2.50
C LYS A 198 2.26 -8.41 -2.34
N GLN A 199 2.74 -7.29 -2.88
CA GLN A 199 4.15 -6.89 -2.75
C GLN A 199 4.52 -6.57 -1.30
N LEU A 200 3.64 -5.92 -0.54
CA LEU A 200 3.90 -5.60 0.86
C LEU A 200 3.79 -6.83 1.78
N VAL A 201 2.87 -7.75 1.50
CA VAL A 201 2.65 -8.95 2.31
C VAL A 201 3.71 -10.02 2.03
N PHE A 202 4.09 -10.22 0.76
CA PHE A 202 4.99 -11.30 0.34
C PHE A 202 6.38 -10.84 -0.13
N GLY A 203 6.56 -9.55 -0.43
CA GLY A 203 7.74 -9.01 -1.09
C GLY A 203 8.79 -8.39 -0.17
N GLU A 204 8.47 -8.08 1.09
CA GLU A 204 9.44 -7.61 2.09
C GLU A 204 9.46 -8.48 3.37
N PRO A 205 10.64 -8.87 3.87
CA PRO A 205 10.74 -9.82 4.99
C PRO A 205 10.51 -9.13 6.34
N ALA A 206 9.41 -9.48 7.01
CA ALA A 206 9.31 -9.41 8.46
C ALA A 206 9.75 -10.76 9.05
N SER A 207 11.03 -10.92 9.42
CA SER A 207 11.63 -12.08 10.15
C SER A 207 12.21 -13.24 9.30
N PRO A 208 13.30 -13.93 9.72
CA PRO A 208 14.29 -14.57 8.84
C PRO A 208 14.17 -16.10 8.76
N SER A 209 12.96 -16.64 8.74
CA SER A 209 12.75 -18.07 8.46
C SER A 209 12.87 -18.28 6.94
N THR A 210 13.91 -18.99 6.49
CA THR A 210 14.17 -19.25 5.06
C THR A 210 13.07 -20.06 4.38
N LEU A 211 12.27 -20.80 5.17
CA LEU A 211 11.11 -21.56 4.69
C LEU A 211 9.91 -20.65 4.43
N ASP A 212 9.61 -19.71 5.33
CA ASP A 212 8.53 -18.73 5.12
C ASP A 212 8.83 -17.81 3.93
N TYR A 213 10.11 -17.49 3.74
CA TYR A 213 10.57 -16.73 2.58
C TYR A 213 10.30 -17.45 1.24
N LEU A 214 10.59 -18.75 1.17
CA LEU A 214 10.33 -19.55 -0.03
C LEU A 214 8.83 -19.67 -0.29
N GLU A 215 8.02 -19.87 0.75
CA GLU A 215 6.56 -19.98 0.63
C GLU A 215 5.92 -18.69 0.13
N ASN A 216 6.21 -17.54 0.75
CA ASN A 216 5.63 -16.25 0.38
C ASN A 216 5.96 -15.88 -1.07
N ARG A 217 7.18 -16.18 -1.51
CA ARG A 217 7.60 -15.93 -2.89
C ARG A 217 6.92 -16.87 -3.88
N ILE A 218 6.75 -18.15 -3.53
CA ILE A 218 5.97 -19.09 -4.35
C ILE A 218 4.51 -18.61 -4.48
N ARG A 219 3.85 -18.22 -3.38
CA ARG A 219 2.46 -17.70 -3.42
C ARG A 219 2.31 -16.45 -4.28
N LEU A 220 3.28 -15.53 -4.19
CA LEU A 220 3.33 -14.33 -5.03
C LEU A 220 3.40 -14.68 -6.52
N PHE A 221 4.20 -15.69 -6.91
CA PHE A 221 4.36 -16.11 -8.31
C PHE A 221 3.23 -17.03 -8.81
N CYS A 222 2.57 -17.78 -7.93
CA CYS A 222 1.60 -18.79 -8.32
C CYS A 222 0.16 -18.27 -8.45
N THR A 223 -0.13 -17.00 -8.15
CA THR A 223 -1.48 -16.43 -8.29
C THR A 223 -1.55 -15.41 -9.44
N VAL A 224 -2.35 -15.70 -10.46
CA VAL A 224 -2.51 -14.86 -11.66
C VAL A 224 -3.88 -14.17 -11.63
N TYR A 225 -3.92 -12.90 -12.03
CA TYR A 225 -5.16 -12.13 -12.20
C TYR A 225 -5.79 -12.42 -13.56
N ASP A 226 -7.07 -12.79 -13.58
CA ASP A 226 -7.86 -12.91 -14.80
C ASP A 226 -8.77 -11.66 -14.97
N PRO A 227 -8.55 -10.82 -16.00
CA PRO A 227 -9.36 -9.63 -16.24
C PRO A 227 -10.79 -9.91 -16.71
N ALA A 228 -11.10 -11.11 -17.23
CA ALA A 228 -12.44 -11.44 -17.72
C ALA A 228 -13.41 -11.75 -16.57
N THR A 229 -12.91 -12.37 -15.50
CA THR A 229 -13.68 -12.78 -14.33
C THR A 229 -13.44 -11.90 -13.10
N ASP A 230 -12.47 -10.97 -13.16
CA ASP A 230 -12.07 -10.08 -12.07
C ASP A 230 -11.77 -10.86 -10.78
N SER A 231 -11.00 -11.94 -10.93
CA SER A 231 -10.65 -12.89 -9.87
C SER A 231 -9.20 -13.35 -9.98
N TYR A 232 -8.67 -13.82 -8.85
CA TYR A 232 -7.33 -14.40 -8.77
C TYR A 232 -7.45 -15.93 -8.70
N HIS A 233 -6.64 -16.61 -9.51
CA HIS A 233 -6.58 -18.07 -9.53
C HIS A 233 -5.14 -18.56 -9.35
N ILE A 234 -5.00 -19.78 -8.85
CA ILE A 234 -3.70 -20.45 -8.77
C ILE A 234 -3.35 -21.01 -10.15
N ASP A 235 -2.23 -20.60 -10.71
CA ASP A 235 -1.73 -21.12 -11.99
C ASP A 235 -1.07 -22.49 -11.78
N ILE A 236 -1.85 -23.55 -12.00
CA ILE A 236 -1.42 -24.94 -11.88
C ILE A 236 -0.32 -25.27 -12.90
N SER A 237 -0.18 -24.53 -14.00
CA SER A 237 0.82 -24.78 -15.04
C SER A 237 2.25 -24.59 -14.51
N VAL A 238 2.47 -23.66 -13.58
CA VAL A 238 3.77 -23.44 -12.93
C VAL A 238 4.20 -24.65 -12.10
N PHE A 239 3.27 -25.26 -11.39
CA PHE A 239 3.52 -26.47 -10.60
C PHE A 239 3.80 -27.68 -11.51
N ILE A 240 3.00 -27.86 -12.55
CA ILE A 240 3.21 -28.92 -13.55
C ILE A 240 4.58 -28.75 -14.22
N GLY A 241 4.92 -27.52 -14.64
CA GLY A 241 6.20 -27.20 -15.27
C GLY A 241 7.39 -27.50 -14.37
N THR A 242 7.30 -27.13 -13.09
CA THR A 242 8.36 -27.38 -12.10
C THR A 242 8.53 -28.87 -11.82
N PHE A 243 7.43 -29.63 -11.71
CA PHE A 243 7.47 -31.07 -11.48
C PHE A 243 8.06 -31.82 -12.68
N VAL A 244 7.63 -31.48 -13.90
CA VAL A 244 8.19 -32.04 -15.14
C VAL A 244 9.68 -31.69 -15.26
N GLY A 245 10.05 -30.44 -14.98
CA GLY A 245 11.44 -30.00 -14.96
C GLY A 245 12.30 -30.80 -14.00
N LEU A 246 11.84 -30.99 -12.75
CA LEU A 246 12.54 -31.80 -11.74
C LEU A 246 12.71 -33.25 -12.18
N ILE A 247 11.68 -33.89 -12.76
CA ILE A 247 11.77 -35.26 -13.26
C ILE A 247 12.84 -35.37 -14.35
N VAL A 248 12.83 -34.46 -15.33
CA VAL A 248 13.82 -34.47 -16.42
C VAL A 248 15.24 -34.25 -15.87
N SER A 249 15.42 -33.31 -14.95
CA SER A 249 16.72 -33.07 -14.30
C SER A 249 17.22 -34.28 -13.51
N ILE A 250 16.34 -34.99 -12.78
CA ILE A 250 16.71 -36.21 -12.03
C ILE A 250 17.11 -37.34 -12.99
N ILE A 251 16.37 -37.55 -14.08
CA ILE A 251 16.71 -38.56 -15.10
C ILE A 251 18.07 -38.26 -15.72
N PHE A 252 18.31 -37.00 -16.08
CA PHE A 252 19.58 -36.57 -16.68
C PHE A 252 20.76 -36.71 -15.71
N ALA A 253 20.61 -36.28 -14.46
CA ALA A 253 21.62 -36.44 -13.42
C ALA A 253 21.95 -37.92 -13.17
N ARG A 254 20.92 -38.79 -13.16
CA ARG A 254 21.12 -40.23 -13.03
C ARG A 254 21.90 -40.81 -14.20
N ALA A 255 21.60 -40.39 -15.43
CA ALA A 255 22.35 -40.81 -16.62
C ALA A 255 23.82 -40.39 -16.54
N LEU A 256 24.09 -39.14 -16.15
CA LEU A 256 25.46 -38.64 -15.95
C LEU A 256 26.22 -39.42 -14.87
N ILE A 257 25.58 -39.72 -13.74
CA ILE A 257 26.20 -40.50 -12.66
C ILE A 257 26.53 -41.93 -13.13
N ILE A 258 25.64 -42.55 -13.91
CA ILE A 258 25.88 -43.89 -14.47
C ILE A 258 27.08 -43.85 -15.41
N GLU A 259 27.14 -42.87 -16.31
CA GLU A 259 28.19 -42.79 -17.32
C GLU A 259 29.54 -42.40 -16.71
N TRP A 260 29.55 -41.49 -15.74
CA TRP A 260 30.74 -41.15 -14.97
C TRP A 260 31.32 -42.37 -14.22
N ARG A 261 30.46 -43.18 -13.59
CA ARG A 261 30.89 -44.44 -12.94
C ARG A 261 31.42 -45.47 -13.93
N ARG A 262 30.88 -45.54 -15.15
CA ARG A 262 31.38 -46.41 -16.22
C ARG A 262 32.76 -45.97 -16.70
N SER A 263 32.94 -44.66 -16.93
CA SER A 263 34.22 -44.09 -17.34
C SER A 263 35.33 -44.37 -16.33
N ILE A 264 35.07 -44.21 -15.02
CA ILE A 264 36.05 -44.53 -13.97
C ILE A 264 36.44 -46.01 -13.98
N LYS A 265 35.48 -46.91 -14.21
CA LYS A 265 35.76 -48.36 -14.30
C LYS A 265 36.53 -48.75 -15.56
N ALA A 266 36.34 -48.02 -16.67
CA ALA A 266 37.03 -48.30 -17.93
C ALA A 266 38.50 -47.83 -17.93
N ASN A 267 38.85 -46.87 -17.06
CA ASN A 267 40.19 -46.29 -16.96
C ASN A 267 41.04 -46.90 -15.81
N ARG A 268 40.58 -48.02 -15.23
CA ARG A 268 41.24 -48.77 -14.16
C ARG A 268 41.52 -50.18 -14.65
#